data_AF-A0A538PQI2-F1
#
_entry.id   AF-A0A538PQI2-F1
#
_cell.length_a   1.000
_cell.length_b   1.000
_cell.length_c   1.000
_cell.angle_alpha   90.00
_cell.angle_beta   90.00
_cell.angle_gamma   90.00
#
_symmetry.space_group_name_H-M   'P 1'
#
loop_
_entity.id
_entity.type
_entity.pdbx_description
1 polymer ?
#
loop_
_entity_poly.entity_id
_entity_poly.type
_entity_poly.pdbx_seq_one_letter_code
_entity_poly.pdbx_strand_id
1 'polypeptide(L)'
;EFDGRYAAMLSHEPKNYALQPYDGPLVLRGVAFRSRRAEPFGEAFLRRALEPLLAGDLIAVQDAYIATVTALRRRALPTRDVAARVRLTKSPEQYLAARDTRHELVYEAVLASGRTTWTIGEHVRVYRATRGRSRLLVEPSEEIEGDDAPIPADAAQARDPCNPHDPHDPRDYDIEHYLRVLRDTYAARLVRALSPEDYAAVFADPEQPSLFARPLRDARPILTPMAVPELAPETASPALYR
;
A
#
# COMPACT_ATOMS: atom_id res chain seq x y z
N GLU A 1 10.13 -17.36 25.26
CA GLU A 1 10.65 -17.78 23.94
C GLU A 1 11.11 -16.55 23.17
N PHE A 2 12.21 -16.65 22.42
CA PHE A 2 12.80 -15.54 21.65
C PHE A 2 12.36 -15.67 20.19
N ASP A 3 11.56 -14.72 19.69
CA ASP A 3 10.96 -14.71 18.32
C ASP A 3 11.98 -14.46 17.18
N GLY A 4 13.29 -14.45 17.48
CA GLY A 4 14.38 -14.29 16.52
C GLY A 4 15.21 -13.01 16.71
N ARG A 5 16.23 -12.85 15.86
CA ARG A 5 17.09 -11.66 15.77
C ARG A 5 16.92 -11.01 14.41
N TYR A 6 16.91 -9.68 14.38
CA TYR A 6 16.67 -8.89 13.17
C TYR A 6 17.73 -7.81 13.04
N ALA A 7 18.16 -7.53 11.81
CA ALA A 7 19.17 -6.52 11.50
C ALA A 7 18.61 -5.10 11.73
N ALA A 8 17.34 -4.87 11.40
CA ALA A 8 16.66 -3.61 11.63
C ALA A 8 15.16 -3.81 11.85
N MET A 9 14.53 -2.84 12.52
CA MET A 9 13.09 -2.84 12.79
C MET A 9 12.53 -1.43 12.68
N LEU A 10 11.39 -1.30 12.00
CA LEU A 10 10.52 -0.12 12.09
C LEU A 10 9.27 -0.48 12.90
N SER A 11 9.04 0.25 13.99
CA SER A 11 7.79 0.21 14.74
C SER A 11 6.95 1.46 14.42
N HIS A 12 5.84 1.29 13.72
CA HIS A 12 4.93 2.38 13.38
C HIS A 12 3.92 2.63 14.52
N GLU A 13 3.22 1.56 14.92
CA GLU A 13 2.20 1.55 15.96
C GLU A 13 2.21 0.16 16.66
N PRO A 14 1.57 0.00 17.84
CA PRO A 14 1.42 -1.31 18.46
C PRO A 14 0.88 -2.35 17.47
N LYS A 15 1.58 -3.49 17.37
CA LYS A 15 1.30 -4.60 16.43
C LYS A 15 1.47 -4.27 14.93
N ASN A 16 2.01 -3.10 14.59
CA ASN A 16 2.32 -2.68 13.23
C ASN A 16 3.81 -2.38 13.12
N TYR A 17 4.56 -3.34 12.59
CA TYR A 17 6.01 -3.23 12.47
C TYR A 17 6.56 -3.95 11.23
N ALA A 18 7.69 -3.47 10.74
CA ALA A 18 8.47 -4.09 9.67
C ALA A 18 9.81 -4.56 10.25
N LEU A 19 10.22 -5.77 9.91
CA LEU A 19 11.46 -6.40 10.40
C LEU A 19 12.31 -6.79 9.20
N GLN A 20 13.57 -6.38 9.23
CA GLN A 20 14.59 -6.84 8.29
C GLN A 20 15.42 -7.94 8.97
N PRO A 21 15.28 -9.21 8.57
CA PRO A 21 16.21 -10.26 9.00
C PRO A 21 17.63 -9.98 8.51
N TYR A 22 18.62 -10.66 9.10
CA TYR A 22 20.00 -10.64 8.58
C TYR A 22 20.07 -11.27 7.19
N ASP A 23 19.32 -12.35 6.98
CA ASP A 23 19.19 -13.02 5.71
C ASP A 23 17.71 -13.22 5.36
N GLY A 24 17.33 -12.84 4.14
CA GLY A 24 15.99 -13.08 3.61
C GLY A 24 15.11 -11.83 3.50
N PRO A 25 13.84 -12.03 3.09
CA PRO A 25 12.96 -10.94 2.72
C PRO A 25 12.44 -10.17 3.95
N LEU A 26 12.02 -8.93 3.70
CA LEU A 26 11.36 -8.08 4.69
C LEU A 26 10.10 -8.76 5.25
N VAL A 27 9.98 -8.78 6.58
CA VAL A 27 8.80 -9.31 7.27
C VAL A 27 7.90 -8.16 7.71
N LEU A 28 6.69 -8.12 7.16
CA LEU A 28 5.67 -7.11 7.48
C LEU A 28 4.62 -7.68 8.43
N ARG A 29 4.38 -6.99 9.55
CA ARG A 29 3.33 -7.34 10.53
C ARG A 29 2.37 -6.18 10.74
N GLY A 30 1.09 -6.52 10.85
CA GLY A 30 0.02 -5.56 11.08
C GLY A 30 -0.63 -5.03 9.80
N VAL A 31 -1.82 -4.44 9.98
CA VAL A 31 -2.66 -3.95 8.88
C VAL A 31 -2.15 -2.66 8.27
N ALA A 32 -1.25 -1.93 8.95
CA ALA A 32 -0.64 -0.72 8.43
C ALA A 32 0.34 -1.00 7.27
N PHE A 33 0.87 -2.20 7.10
CA PHE A 33 1.76 -2.50 5.97
C PHE A 33 1.12 -3.43 4.95
N ARG A 34 0.12 -4.21 5.37
CA ARG A 34 -0.60 -5.15 4.53
C ARG A 34 -2.05 -5.29 4.99
N SER A 35 -2.99 -4.82 4.18
CA SER A 35 -4.42 -4.92 4.40
C SER A 35 -5.14 -5.22 3.09
N ARG A 36 -5.97 -6.28 3.10
CA ARG A 36 -6.83 -6.61 1.95
C ARG A 36 -7.83 -5.51 1.57
N ARG A 37 -8.02 -4.50 2.44
CA ARG A 37 -8.92 -3.35 2.21
C ARG A 37 -8.19 -2.11 1.68
N ALA A 38 -6.86 -2.09 1.78
CA ALA A 38 -6.04 -0.97 1.33
C ALA A 38 -5.97 -0.92 -0.19
N GLU A 39 -5.65 0.25 -0.73
CA GLU A 39 -5.36 0.44 -2.13
C GLU A 39 -4.00 -0.22 -2.49
N PRO A 40 -3.95 -1.15 -3.46
CA PRO A 40 -2.73 -1.88 -3.80
C PRO A 40 -1.51 -1.00 -4.12
N PHE A 41 -1.69 0.18 -4.71
CA PHE A 41 -0.59 1.08 -5.04
C PHE A 41 0.18 1.56 -3.80
N GLY A 42 -0.53 1.81 -2.71
CA GLY A 42 0.09 2.28 -1.46
C GLY A 42 0.87 1.17 -0.76
N GLU A 43 0.37 -0.07 -0.80
CA GLU A 43 1.14 -1.24 -0.35
C GLU A 43 2.39 -1.48 -1.20
N ALA A 44 2.28 -1.31 -2.52
CA ALA A 44 3.40 -1.45 -3.43
C ALA A 44 4.48 -0.39 -3.16
N PHE A 45 4.07 0.87 -2.92
CA PHE A 45 4.96 1.93 -2.46
C PHE A 45 5.66 1.56 -1.14
N LEU A 46 4.91 1.14 -0.11
CA LEU A 46 5.49 0.75 1.18
C LEU A 46 6.52 -0.36 1.03
N ARG A 47 6.23 -1.39 0.23
CA ARG A 47 7.17 -2.50 0.00
C ARG A 47 8.47 -2.02 -0.63
N ARG A 48 8.39 -1.13 -1.63
CA ARG A 48 9.56 -0.54 -2.30
C ARG A 48 10.35 0.42 -1.41
N ALA A 49 9.68 1.09 -0.47
CA ALA A 49 10.30 2.10 0.39
C ALA A 49 10.89 1.50 1.68
N LEU A 50 10.31 0.43 2.23
CA LEU A 50 10.72 -0.10 3.54
C LEU A 50 12.08 -0.78 3.54
N GLU A 51 12.41 -1.53 2.48
CA GLU A 51 13.72 -2.19 2.38
C GLU A 51 14.87 -1.18 2.35
N PRO A 52 14.88 -0.16 1.45
CA PRO A 52 15.93 0.86 1.48
C PRO A 52 15.93 1.69 2.75
N LEU A 53 14.74 1.98 3.32
CA LEU A 53 14.64 2.71 4.58
C LEU A 53 15.38 1.99 5.71
N LEU A 54 15.17 0.67 5.86
CA LEU A 54 15.83 -0.13 6.89
C LEU A 54 17.32 -0.35 6.60
N ALA A 55 17.74 -0.24 5.34
CA ALA A 55 19.15 -0.24 4.93
C ALA A 55 19.83 1.14 5.09
N GLY A 56 19.08 2.20 5.43
CA GLY A 56 19.60 3.56 5.59
C GLY A 56 19.74 4.37 4.29
N ASP A 57 19.18 3.88 3.18
CA ASP A 57 19.24 4.51 1.86
C ASP A 57 17.99 5.39 1.62
N LEU A 58 18.07 6.65 2.08
CA LEU A 58 16.96 7.59 1.94
C LEU A 58 16.78 8.11 0.50
N ILE A 59 17.78 7.98 -0.36
CA ILE A 59 17.68 8.36 -1.78
C ILE A 59 16.77 7.36 -2.48
N ALA A 60 16.99 6.06 -2.28
CA ALA A 60 16.11 5.03 -2.82
C ALA A 60 14.68 5.10 -2.27
N VAL A 61 14.49 5.53 -1.01
CA VAL A 61 13.14 5.83 -0.46
C VAL A 61 12.48 6.97 -1.24
N GLN A 62 13.21 8.06 -1.47
CA GLN A 62 12.73 9.20 -2.25
C GLN A 62 12.40 8.79 -3.69
N ASP A 63 13.25 7.99 -4.34
CA ASP A 63 13.02 7.48 -5.70
C ASP A 63 11.74 6.65 -5.78
N ALA A 64 11.47 5.80 -4.78
CA ALA A 64 10.22 5.03 -4.71
C ALA A 64 9.00 5.95 -4.59
N TYR A 65 9.09 7.03 -3.81
CA TYR A 65 8.03 8.03 -3.69
C TYR A 65 7.81 8.80 -5.00
N ILE A 66 8.87 9.35 -5.61
CA ILE A 66 8.83 10.09 -6.87
C ILE A 66 8.27 9.22 -8.01
N ALA A 67 8.70 7.96 -8.10
CA ALA A 67 8.19 7.03 -9.09
C ALA A 67 6.68 6.79 -8.93
N THR A 68 6.20 6.68 -7.69
CA THR A 68 4.76 6.49 -7.40
C THR A 68 3.95 7.75 -7.72
N VAL A 69 4.45 8.94 -7.34
CA VAL A 69 3.86 10.23 -7.71
C VAL A 69 3.77 10.38 -9.23
N THR A 70 4.85 10.06 -9.94
CA THR A 70 4.92 10.14 -11.40
C THR A 70 3.91 9.19 -12.05
N ALA A 71 3.79 7.96 -11.55
CA ALA A 71 2.82 6.98 -12.06
C ALA A 71 1.37 7.42 -11.82
N LEU A 72 1.06 8.00 -10.66
CA LEU A 72 -0.25 8.58 -10.37
C LEU A 72 -0.58 9.73 -11.33
N ARG A 73 0.32 10.71 -11.46
CA ARG A 73 0.13 11.89 -12.33
C ARG A 73 -0.04 11.52 -13.80
N ARG A 74 0.74 10.57 -14.29
CA ARG A 74 0.64 10.06 -15.67
C ARG A 74 -0.53 9.12 -15.90
N ARG A 75 -1.32 8.83 -14.87
CA ARG A 75 -2.35 7.80 -14.86
C ARG A 75 -1.86 6.43 -15.36
N ALA A 76 -0.61 6.11 -15.01
CA ALA A 76 0.05 4.89 -15.44
C ALA A 76 -0.36 3.68 -14.59
N LEU A 77 -0.91 3.90 -13.39
CA LEU A 77 -1.40 2.82 -12.55
C LEU A 77 -2.76 2.32 -13.06
N PRO A 78 -3.02 1.00 -13.03
CA PRO A 78 -4.33 0.46 -13.27
C PRO A 78 -5.38 0.99 -12.28
N THR A 79 -6.64 1.17 -12.69
CA THR A 79 -7.69 1.63 -11.75
C THR A 79 -7.87 0.69 -10.56
N ARG A 80 -7.68 -0.61 -10.77
CA ARG A 80 -7.71 -1.62 -9.69
C ARG A 80 -6.68 -1.38 -8.59
N ASP A 81 -5.54 -0.76 -8.92
CA ASP A 81 -4.44 -0.55 -7.99
C ASP A 81 -4.69 0.65 -7.07
N VAL A 82 -5.54 1.59 -7.50
CA VAL A 82 -6.01 2.72 -6.67
C VAL A 82 -7.38 2.45 -6.01
N ALA A 83 -8.04 1.34 -6.37
CA ALA A 83 -9.34 0.99 -5.82
C ALA A 83 -9.22 0.25 -4.48
N ALA A 84 -9.93 0.74 -3.48
CA ALA A 84 -10.08 0.09 -2.19
C ALA A 84 -11.14 -1.03 -2.27
N ARG A 85 -10.85 -2.19 -1.67
CA ARG A 85 -11.81 -3.30 -1.56
C ARG A 85 -12.59 -3.18 -0.27
N VAL A 86 -13.90 -3.00 -0.36
CA VAL A 86 -14.77 -2.76 0.79
C VAL A 86 -15.91 -3.78 0.84
N ARG A 87 -16.19 -4.28 2.06
CA ARG A 87 -17.34 -5.13 2.33
C ARG A 87 -18.57 -4.26 2.61
N LEU A 88 -19.67 -4.52 1.92
CA LEU A 88 -20.95 -3.89 2.21
C LEU A 88 -21.51 -4.47 3.51
N THR A 89 -21.89 -3.60 4.44
CA THR A 89 -22.35 -4.00 5.79
C THR A 89 -23.80 -3.63 6.06
N LYS A 90 -24.40 -2.78 5.22
CA LYS A 90 -25.78 -2.32 5.31
C LYS A 90 -26.58 -2.80 4.11
N SER A 91 -27.85 -3.11 4.31
CA SER A 91 -28.80 -3.30 3.20
C SER A 91 -29.05 -1.98 2.46
N PRO A 92 -29.63 -2.02 1.24
CA PRO A 92 -30.08 -0.82 0.55
C PRO A 92 -30.97 0.08 1.40
N GLU A 93 -31.98 -0.49 2.05
CA GLU A 93 -32.92 0.25 2.92
C GLU A 93 -32.22 0.90 4.11
N GLN A 94 -31.32 0.17 4.78
CA GLN A 94 -30.56 0.68 5.91
C GLN A 94 -29.63 1.84 5.53
N TYR A 95 -29.00 1.77 4.35
CA TYR A 95 -28.17 2.87 3.87
C TYR A 95 -29.02 4.09 3.49
N LEU A 96 -30.09 3.90 2.72
CA LEU A 96 -30.98 4.98 2.30
C LEU A 96 -31.58 5.72 3.50
N ALA A 97 -31.99 5.01 4.56
CA ALA A 97 -32.49 5.63 5.78
C ALA A 97 -31.44 6.47 6.54
N ALA A 98 -30.15 6.13 6.41
CA ALA A 98 -29.04 6.84 7.06
C ALA A 98 -28.36 7.89 6.16
N ARG A 99 -28.72 7.93 4.87
CA ARG A 99 -28.01 8.68 3.82
C ARG A 99 -28.01 10.18 4.09
N ASP A 100 -29.14 10.73 4.51
CA ASP A 100 -29.29 12.17 4.78
C ASP A 100 -28.37 12.67 5.90
N THR A 101 -27.99 11.78 6.82
CA THR A 101 -27.05 12.10 7.91
C THR A 101 -25.60 11.87 7.50
N ARG A 102 -25.33 10.79 6.75
CA ARG A 102 -23.96 10.40 6.39
C ARG A 102 -23.88 9.78 5.00
N HIS A 103 -23.20 10.49 4.11
CA HIS A 103 -22.85 9.99 2.79
C HIS A 103 -21.61 9.10 2.89
N GLU A 104 -21.78 7.80 2.66
CA GLU A 104 -20.68 6.85 2.69
C GLU A 104 -20.20 6.55 1.27
N LEU A 105 -18.90 6.75 1.06
CA LEU A 105 -18.27 6.71 -0.26
C LEU A 105 -18.62 5.45 -1.07
N VAL A 106 -18.64 4.30 -0.42
CA VAL A 106 -18.86 2.99 -1.03
C VAL A 106 -20.29 2.85 -1.55
N TYR A 107 -21.29 3.24 -0.75
CA TYR A 107 -22.69 3.11 -1.15
C TYR A 107 -23.08 4.19 -2.16
N GLU A 108 -22.54 5.42 -2.06
CA GLU A 108 -22.70 6.42 -3.12
C GLU A 108 -22.13 5.93 -4.45
N ALA A 109 -21.01 5.21 -4.43
CA ALA A 109 -20.45 4.60 -5.65
C ALA A 109 -21.36 3.49 -6.21
N VAL A 110 -21.94 2.66 -5.34
CA VAL A 110 -22.92 1.63 -5.75
C VAL A 110 -24.13 2.28 -6.41
N LEU A 111 -24.73 3.28 -5.77
CA LEU A 111 -25.88 4.02 -6.34
C LEU A 111 -25.51 4.73 -7.65
N ALA A 112 -24.34 5.37 -7.72
CA ALA A 112 -23.86 6.05 -8.92
C ALA A 112 -23.57 5.09 -10.09
N SER A 113 -23.35 3.80 -9.82
CA SER A 113 -23.25 2.76 -10.85
C SER A 113 -24.62 2.33 -11.42
N GLY A 114 -25.73 2.88 -10.91
CA GLY A 114 -27.09 2.49 -11.26
C GLY A 114 -27.62 1.28 -10.49
N ARG A 115 -26.81 0.69 -9.60
CA ARG A 115 -27.22 -0.40 -8.72
C ARG A 115 -28.06 0.12 -7.57
N THR A 116 -29.30 -0.36 -7.44
CA THR A 116 -30.20 -0.08 -6.32
C THR A 116 -30.31 -1.25 -5.34
N THR A 117 -29.77 -2.42 -5.70
CA THR A 117 -29.78 -3.64 -4.90
C THR A 117 -28.37 -4.21 -4.71
N TRP A 118 -28.11 -4.75 -3.53
CA TRP A 118 -26.86 -5.43 -3.17
C TRP A 118 -27.07 -6.33 -1.94
N THR A 119 -26.14 -7.27 -1.74
CA THR A 119 -26.20 -8.20 -0.61
C THR A 119 -25.30 -7.73 0.52
N ILE A 120 -25.79 -7.81 1.77
CA ILE A 120 -24.95 -7.58 2.94
C ILE A 120 -23.82 -8.62 2.93
N GLY A 121 -22.58 -8.13 2.92
CA GLY A 121 -21.38 -8.92 2.94
C GLY A 121 -20.68 -9.12 1.59
N GLU A 122 -21.32 -8.70 0.50
CA GLU A 122 -20.68 -8.55 -0.80
C GLU A 122 -19.44 -7.64 -0.70
N HIS A 123 -18.39 -7.96 -1.46
CA HIS A 123 -17.21 -7.10 -1.57
C HIS A 123 -17.25 -6.36 -2.90
N VAL A 124 -17.03 -5.06 -2.85
CA VAL A 124 -16.93 -4.20 -4.04
C VAL A 124 -15.59 -3.47 -4.03
N ARG A 125 -15.11 -3.09 -5.22
CA ARG A 125 -13.97 -2.20 -5.37
C ARG A 125 -14.46 -0.79 -5.67
N VAL A 126 -13.99 0.17 -4.89
CA VAL A 126 -14.38 1.57 -5.04
C VAL A 126 -13.15 2.46 -5.15
N TYR A 127 -13.23 3.45 -6.02
CA TYR A 127 -12.17 4.44 -6.19
C TYR A 127 -12.74 5.85 -6.34
N ARG A 128 -11.89 6.85 -6.10
CA ARG A 128 -12.23 8.27 -6.31
C ARG A 128 -11.90 8.63 -7.76
N ALA A 129 -12.92 8.88 -8.56
CA ALA A 129 -12.80 9.40 -9.91
C ALA A 129 -12.65 10.93 -9.92
N THR A 130 -12.18 11.47 -11.04
CA THR A 130 -12.10 12.92 -11.30
C THR A 130 -13.42 13.63 -11.01
N ARG A 131 -13.29 14.91 -10.62
CA ARG A 131 -14.39 15.77 -10.14
C ARG A 131 -14.96 15.31 -8.79
N GLY A 132 -14.18 14.58 -8.00
CA GLY A 132 -14.61 14.12 -6.67
C GLY A 132 -15.79 13.15 -6.70
N ARG A 133 -15.94 12.37 -7.77
CA ARG A 133 -16.99 11.34 -7.85
C ARG A 133 -16.45 10.03 -7.32
N SER A 134 -17.31 9.23 -6.71
CA SER A 134 -16.93 7.88 -6.27
C SER A 134 -17.52 6.88 -7.25
N ARG A 135 -16.72 5.91 -7.71
CA ARG A 135 -17.16 4.94 -8.73
C ARG A 135 -16.77 3.53 -8.32
N LEU A 136 -17.64 2.58 -8.65
CA LEU A 136 -17.32 1.16 -8.57
C LEU A 136 -16.42 0.76 -9.74
N LEU A 137 -15.36 0.03 -9.43
CA LEU A 137 -14.68 -0.76 -10.45
C LEU A 137 -15.44 -2.06 -10.61
N VAL A 138 -16.12 -2.21 -11.74
CA VAL A 138 -16.70 -3.49 -12.15
C VAL A 138 -15.56 -4.28 -12.77
N GLU A 139 -14.98 -5.18 -12.00
CA GLU A 139 -14.13 -6.20 -12.60
C GLU A 139 -15.07 -7.07 -13.46
N PRO A 140 -14.78 -7.28 -14.75
CA PRO A 140 -15.53 -8.26 -15.52
C PRO A 140 -15.45 -9.54 -14.72
N SER A 141 -16.61 -10.07 -14.36
CA SER A 141 -16.72 -11.31 -13.60
C SER A 141 -15.72 -12.29 -14.23
N GLU A 142 -14.74 -12.73 -13.44
CA GLU A 142 -14.11 -14.01 -13.72
C GLU A 142 -15.30 -14.96 -13.79
N GLU A 143 -15.67 -15.33 -15.03
CA GLU A 143 -16.72 -16.30 -15.26
C GLU A 143 -16.39 -17.48 -14.36
N ILE A 144 -17.34 -17.77 -13.47
CA ILE A 144 -17.27 -18.92 -12.59
C ILE A 144 -16.93 -20.11 -13.49
N GLU A 145 -15.73 -20.66 -13.34
CA GLU A 145 -15.32 -21.91 -13.97
C GLU A 145 -16.40 -22.95 -13.65
N GLY A 146 -17.23 -23.24 -14.65
CA GLY A 146 -18.44 -24.02 -14.45
C GLY A 146 -19.36 -24.00 -15.66
N ASP A 147 -18.84 -24.42 -16.82
CA ASP A 147 -19.43 -25.45 -17.70
C ASP A 147 -18.61 -25.50 -19.01
N ASP A 148 -18.44 -26.70 -19.58
CA ASP A 148 -17.56 -27.05 -20.71
C ASP A 148 -17.85 -26.27 -22.01
N ALA A 149 -17.42 -25.00 -22.10
CA ALA A 149 -17.35 -24.26 -23.35
C ALA A 149 -15.87 -24.07 -23.77
N PRO A 150 -15.46 -24.46 -24.99
CA PRO A 150 -14.11 -24.21 -25.46
C PRO A 150 -13.87 -22.71 -25.54
N ILE A 151 -12.94 -22.21 -24.73
CA ILE A 151 -12.44 -20.84 -24.80
C ILE A 151 -11.93 -20.60 -26.23
N PRO A 152 -12.45 -19.59 -26.95
CA PRO A 152 -11.91 -19.21 -28.25
C PRO A 152 -10.42 -18.87 -28.09
N ALA A 153 -9.56 -19.42 -28.95
CA ALA A 153 -8.10 -19.30 -28.84
C ALA A 153 -7.58 -17.84 -28.93
N ASP A 154 -8.45 -16.88 -29.24
CA ASP A 154 -8.15 -15.44 -29.28
C ASP A 154 -8.44 -14.69 -27.95
N ALA A 155 -9.26 -15.25 -27.04
CA ALA A 155 -9.59 -14.65 -25.74
C ALA A 155 -8.57 -14.97 -24.63
N ALA A 156 -7.70 -15.96 -24.86
CA ALA A 156 -6.69 -16.45 -23.91
C ALA A 156 -5.34 -15.70 -23.98
N GLN A 157 -5.25 -14.58 -24.71
CA GLN A 157 -4.17 -13.63 -24.47
C GLN A 157 -4.42 -13.01 -23.10
N ALA A 158 -3.76 -13.59 -22.08
CA ALA A 158 -3.76 -13.11 -20.71
C ALA A 158 -3.70 -11.58 -20.72
N ARG A 159 -4.82 -10.94 -20.38
CA ARG A 159 -4.92 -9.48 -20.33
C ARG A 159 -3.76 -9.02 -19.46
N ASP A 160 -2.74 -8.42 -20.04
CA ASP A 160 -1.67 -7.82 -19.26
C ASP A 160 -2.33 -6.71 -18.45
N PRO A 161 -2.54 -6.88 -17.14
CA PRO A 161 -3.27 -5.90 -16.38
C PRO A 161 -2.40 -4.67 -16.10
N CYS A 162 -1.12 -4.71 -16.49
CA CYS A 162 -0.23 -3.57 -16.54
C CYS A 162 -0.25 -2.86 -17.89
N ASN A 163 -1.00 -3.34 -18.90
CA ASN A 163 -1.11 -2.69 -20.21
C ASN A 163 -1.64 -1.25 -20.02
N PRO A 164 -0.83 -0.21 -20.32
CA PRO A 164 -1.24 1.18 -20.19
C PRO A 164 -2.41 1.57 -21.10
N HIS A 165 -2.67 0.74 -22.11
CA HIS A 165 -3.66 0.96 -23.15
C HIS A 165 -4.85 -0.01 -23.07
N ASP A 166 -5.10 -0.68 -21.93
CA ASP A 166 -6.31 -1.51 -21.78
C ASP A 166 -7.56 -0.61 -21.98
N PRO A 167 -8.34 -0.79 -23.06
CA PRO A 167 -9.49 0.05 -23.35
C PRO A 167 -10.61 -0.11 -22.31
N HIS A 168 -10.56 -1.15 -21.47
CA HIS A 168 -11.53 -1.41 -20.41
C HIS A 168 -11.12 -0.84 -19.04
N ASP A 169 -9.91 -0.31 -18.91
CA ASP A 169 -9.44 0.33 -17.68
C ASP A 169 -9.69 1.85 -17.76
N PRO A 170 -10.67 2.41 -17.02
CA PRO A 170 -11.09 3.79 -17.20
C PRO A 170 -9.98 4.80 -16.87
N ARG A 171 -9.07 4.44 -15.95
CA ARG A 171 -7.96 5.26 -15.44
C ARG A 171 -8.35 6.72 -15.27
N ASP A 172 -9.56 6.98 -14.76
CA ASP A 172 -10.12 8.31 -14.58
C ASP A 172 -10.11 8.73 -13.11
N TYR A 173 -9.21 8.13 -12.33
CA TYR A 173 -9.03 8.42 -10.92
C TYR A 173 -8.52 9.84 -10.66
N ASP A 174 -8.91 10.38 -9.51
CA ASP A 174 -8.56 11.71 -9.03
C ASP A 174 -7.11 11.71 -8.52
N ILE A 175 -6.21 12.26 -9.33
CA ILE A 175 -4.77 12.29 -9.06
C ILE A 175 -4.49 12.97 -7.71
N GLU A 176 -5.07 14.14 -7.47
CA GLU A 176 -4.83 14.93 -6.25
C GLU A 176 -5.32 14.21 -5.00
N HIS A 177 -6.45 13.51 -5.09
CA HIS A 177 -6.91 12.65 -4.00
C HIS A 177 -5.88 11.56 -3.69
N TYR A 178 -5.39 10.84 -4.70
CA TYR A 178 -4.46 9.73 -4.47
C TYR A 178 -3.03 10.18 -4.10
N LEU A 179 -2.62 11.38 -4.51
CA LEU A 179 -1.38 12.00 -4.00
C LEU A 179 -1.48 12.31 -2.50
N ARG A 180 -2.62 12.84 -2.04
CA ARG A 180 -2.89 13.02 -0.61
C ARG A 180 -2.93 11.69 0.13
N VAL A 181 -3.60 10.68 -0.41
CA VAL A 181 -3.61 9.33 0.18
C VAL A 181 -2.18 8.77 0.30
N LEU A 182 -1.37 8.88 -0.75
CA LEU A 182 0.03 8.45 -0.72
C LEU A 182 0.81 9.13 0.41
N ARG A 183 0.72 10.46 0.51
CA ARG A 183 1.47 11.26 1.49
C ARG A 183 0.95 11.09 2.92
N ASP A 184 -0.35 11.27 3.12
CA ASP A 184 -0.97 11.41 4.43
C ASP A 184 -1.26 10.05 5.08
N THR A 185 -1.37 8.98 4.28
CA THR A 185 -1.67 7.63 4.79
C THR A 185 -0.48 6.69 4.69
N TYR A 186 0.20 6.62 3.55
CA TYR A 186 1.24 5.62 3.32
C TYR A 186 2.63 6.14 3.72
N ALA A 187 3.06 7.30 3.25
CA ALA A 187 4.34 7.90 3.62
C ALA A 187 4.38 8.24 5.12
N ALA A 188 3.26 8.69 5.70
CA ALA A 188 3.13 8.95 7.14
C ALA A 188 3.49 7.75 8.03
N ARG A 189 3.41 6.51 7.53
CA ARG A 189 3.81 5.31 8.28
C ARG A 189 5.31 5.24 8.53
N LEU A 190 6.10 5.93 7.70
CA LEU A 190 7.55 5.98 7.77
C LEU A 190 8.05 7.12 8.67
N VAL A 191 7.16 7.96 9.20
CA VAL A 191 7.53 9.16 9.98
C VAL A 191 8.37 8.85 11.21
N ARG A 192 8.15 7.70 11.86
CA ARG A 192 8.92 7.29 13.05
C ARG A 192 10.38 6.92 12.74
N ALA A 193 10.69 6.65 11.47
CA ALA A 193 12.03 6.30 11.04
C ALA A 193 12.88 7.53 10.67
N LEU A 194 12.32 8.74 10.64
CA LEU A 194 12.99 9.91 10.05
C LEU A 194 12.90 11.11 10.99
N SER A 195 13.91 11.99 10.94
CA SER A 195 13.77 13.31 11.53
C SER A 195 12.68 14.11 10.77
N PRO A 196 12.03 15.11 11.38
CA PRO A 196 11.04 15.93 10.68
C PRO A 196 11.58 16.58 9.40
N GLU A 197 12.85 16.97 9.39
CA GLU A 197 13.53 17.58 8.25
C GLU A 197 13.75 16.56 7.11
N ASP A 198 14.24 15.36 7.45
CA ASP A 198 14.50 14.33 6.46
C ASP A 198 13.19 13.79 5.88
N TYR A 199 12.15 13.65 6.71
CA TYR A 199 10.80 13.31 6.26
C TYR A 199 10.27 14.33 5.25
N ALA A 200 10.42 15.62 5.54
CA ALA A 200 9.99 16.69 4.63
C ALA A 200 10.78 16.68 3.32
N ALA A 201 12.08 16.37 3.36
CA ALA A 201 12.93 16.29 2.17
C ALA A 201 12.61 15.05 1.30
N VAL A 202 12.46 13.87 1.91
CA VAL A 202 12.16 12.62 1.20
C VAL A 202 10.79 12.67 0.52
N PHE A 203 9.77 13.21 1.18
CA PHE A 203 8.38 13.24 0.69
C PHE A 203 7.94 14.61 0.18
N ALA A 204 8.88 15.46 -0.24
CA ALA A 204 8.60 16.73 -0.88
C ALA A 204 7.82 16.52 -2.20
N ASP A 205 6.99 17.50 -2.58
CA ASP A 205 6.33 17.45 -3.88
C ASP A 205 7.38 17.63 -5.01
N PRO A 206 7.52 16.66 -5.94
CA PRO A 206 8.50 16.75 -7.02
C PRO A 206 8.27 17.92 -7.98
N GLU A 207 7.04 18.45 -8.08
CA GLU A 207 6.71 19.62 -8.91
C GLU A 207 6.85 20.95 -8.15
N GLN A 208 7.01 20.91 -6.83
CA GLN A 208 7.27 22.09 -5.99
C GLN A 208 8.55 21.87 -5.17
N PRO A 209 9.71 21.72 -5.85
CA PRO A 209 10.97 21.50 -5.15
C PRO A 209 11.28 22.69 -4.23
N SER A 210 11.56 22.40 -2.97
CA SER A 210 12.00 23.42 -2.02
C SER A 210 13.40 23.93 -2.42
N LEU A 211 13.55 25.25 -2.52
CA LEU A 211 14.85 25.90 -2.76
C LEU A 211 15.85 25.64 -1.62
N PHE A 212 15.36 25.23 -0.46
CA PHE A 212 16.15 24.93 0.74
C PHE A 212 16.00 23.47 1.16
N ALA A 213 15.73 22.57 0.20
CA ALA A 213 15.66 21.14 0.49
C ALA A 213 16.98 20.66 1.10
N ARG A 214 16.89 19.96 2.24
CA ARG A 214 18.04 19.36 2.89
C ARG A 214 18.65 18.30 1.94
N PRO A 215 19.98 18.30 1.71
CA PRO A 215 20.62 17.25 0.95
C PRO A 215 20.46 15.89 1.65
N LEU A 216 19.98 14.88 0.95
CA LEU A 216 19.76 13.54 1.52
C LEU A 216 21.04 12.67 1.58
N ARG A 217 22.13 13.08 0.93
CA ARG A 217 23.38 12.29 0.86
C ARG A 217 23.93 11.88 2.25
N ASP A 218 23.76 12.76 3.23
CA ASP A 218 24.23 12.59 4.60
C ASP A 218 23.08 12.22 5.57
N ALA A 219 21.83 12.17 5.08
CA ALA A 219 20.67 11.86 5.88
C ALA A 219 20.60 10.34 6.15
N ARG A 220 20.13 9.97 7.34
CA ARG A 220 19.98 8.58 7.79
C ARG A 220 18.69 8.44 8.58
N PRO A 221 18.07 7.24 8.59
CA PRO A 221 16.97 6.98 9.49
C PRO A 221 17.38 7.16 10.95
N ILE A 222 16.41 7.48 11.81
CA ILE A 222 16.57 7.43 13.26
C ILE A 222 16.68 5.95 13.63
N LEU A 223 17.91 5.51 13.88
CA LEU A 223 18.21 4.17 14.38
C LEU A 223 18.53 4.26 15.86
N THR A 224 17.80 3.50 16.67
CA THR A 224 18.24 3.17 18.04
C THR A 224 19.05 1.89 17.94
N PRO A 225 20.40 1.94 17.97
CA PRO A 225 21.21 0.73 17.93
C PRO A 225 20.93 -0.06 19.21
N MET A 226 20.36 -1.26 19.06
CA MET A 226 20.36 -2.22 20.15
C MET A 226 21.77 -2.82 20.23
N ALA A 227 22.38 -2.75 21.42
CA ALA A 227 23.68 -3.39 21.64
C ALA A 227 23.60 -4.83 21.13
N VAL A 228 24.54 -5.21 20.25
CA VAL A 228 24.70 -6.61 19.85
C VAL A 228 25.00 -7.36 21.16
N PRO A 229 24.17 -8.32 21.60
CA PRO A 229 24.55 -9.13 22.75
C PRO A 229 25.83 -9.84 22.35
N GLU A 230 26.91 -9.52 23.08
CA GLU A 230 28.21 -10.15 22.93
C GLU A 230 27.95 -11.67 22.86
N LEU A 231 28.36 -12.30 21.75
CA LEU A 231 28.32 -13.75 21.63
C LEU A 231 29.17 -14.28 22.78
N ALA A 232 28.51 -14.74 23.84
CA ALA A 232 29.21 -15.39 24.94
C ALA A 232 30.08 -16.49 24.29
N PRO A 233 31.40 -16.51 24.55
CA PRO A 233 32.24 -17.56 24.02
C PRO A 233 31.66 -18.89 24.47
N GLU A 234 31.43 -19.77 23.49
CA GLU A 234 30.99 -21.14 23.70
C GLU A 234 31.92 -21.76 24.74
N THR A 235 31.44 -21.90 25.97
CA THR A 235 32.21 -22.48 27.06
C THR A 235 32.43 -23.94 26.68
N ALA A 236 33.62 -24.23 26.15
CA ALA A 236 34.11 -25.58 25.98
C ALA A 236 33.96 -26.32 27.31
N SER A 237 32.99 -27.22 27.35
CA SER A 237 32.76 -28.11 28.48
C SER A 237 34.01 -28.99 28.63
N PRO A 238 34.72 -28.97 29.78
CA PRO A 238 35.79 -29.93 29.97
C PRO A 238 35.14 -31.31 30.14
N ALA A 239 35.40 -32.19 29.18
CA ALA A 239 35.11 -33.60 29.28
C ALA A 239 35.81 -34.16 30.53
N LEU A 240 35.06 -34.35 31.62
CA LEU A 240 35.49 -35.17 32.73
C LEU A 240 35.28 -36.64 32.37
N TYR A 241 36.35 -37.23 31.82
CA TYR A 241 36.58 -38.66 31.88
C TYR A 241 37.13 -39.01 33.27
N ARG A 242 36.29 -39.61 34.12
CA ARG A 242 36.55 -40.83 34.91
C ARG A 242 35.48 -41.03 35.98
#